data_AF-A0AAU9DD35-F1
#
_entry.id   AF-A0AAU9DD35-F1
#
_cell.length_a   1.000
_cell.length_b   1.000
_cell.length_c   1.000
_cell.angle_alpha   90.00
_cell.angle_beta   90.00
_cell.angle_gamma   90.00
#
_symmetry.space_group_name_H-M   'P 1'
#
loop_
_entity.id
_entity.type
_entity.pdbx_description
1 polymer ?
#
loop_
_entity_poly.entity_id
_entity_poly.type
_entity_poly.pdbx_seq_one_letter_code
_entity_poly.pdbx_strand_id
1 'polypeptide(L)'
;MLKFLLLVTLGGIAYYLYLKNKKDKGLEPSSGITDAQVKTLLRISGNKLTAETLAKKTRTEVAEAEEKLKAEYMEGKLEIDEEDGVVFYYKK
;
A
#
# COMPACT_ATOMS: atom_id res chain seq x y z
N MET A 1 12.06 23.68 17.46
CA MET A 1 11.78 23.02 16.17
C MET A 1 11.53 21.54 16.42
N LEU A 2 10.32 21.17 16.86
CA LEU A 2 9.99 19.78 17.20
C LEU A 2 8.47 19.54 17.09
N LYS A 3 7.87 19.84 15.93
CA LYS A 3 6.41 19.69 15.72
C LYS A 3 6.02 18.79 14.55
N PHE A 4 6.97 18.31 13.74
CA PHE A 4 6.66 17.51 12.54
C PHE A 4 6.77 15.99 12.72
N LEU A 5 7.25 15.50 13.86
CA LEU A 5 7.51 14.05 14.05
C LEU A 5 6.30 13.24 14.56
N LEU A 6 5.16 13.87 14.85
CA LEU A 6 4.01 13.21 15.51
C LEU A 6 2.81 12.96 14.59
N LEU A 7 2.80 13.48 13.36
CA LEU A 7 1.64 13.37 12.46
C LEU A 7 1.64 12.09 11.62
N VAL A 8 2.81 11.49 11.35
CA VAL A 8 2.91 10.28 10.52
C VAL A 8 2.50 9.01 11.30
N THR A 9 2.64 9.01 12.62
CA THR A 9 2.34 7.83 13.46
C THR A 9 0.86 7.64 13.73
N LEU A 10 0.09 8.73 13.91
CA LEU A 10 -1.34 8.63 14.22
C LEU A 10 -2.18 8.12 13.04
N GLY A 11 -1.88 8.56 11.81
CA GLY A 11 -2.56 8.07 10.61
C GLY A 11 -2.30 6.58 10.35
N GLY A 12 -1.04 6.15 10.50
CA GLY A 12 -0.65 4.75 10.37
C GLY A 12 -1.28 3.84 11.42
N ILE A 13 -1.35 4.28 12.68
CA ILE A 13 -1.98 3.51 13.77
C ILE A 13 -3.50 3.42 13.60
N ALA A 14 -4.17 4.51 13.23
CA ALA A 14 -5.61 4.49 12.97
C ALA A 14 -5.97 3.57 11.80
N TYR A 15 -5.19 3.62 10.73
CA TYR A 15 -5.34 2.74 9.57
C TYR A 15 -5.00 1.27 9.91
N TYR A 16 -3.97 1.03 10.73
CA TYR A 16 -3.63 -0.31 11.23
C TYR A 16 -4.77 -0.92 12.06
N LEU A 17 -5.37 -0.15 12.97
CA LEU A 17 -6.53 -0.59 13.75
C LEU A 17 -7.75 -0.84 12.86
N TYR A 18 -7.97 0.00 11.84
CA TYR A 18 -9.02 -0.21 10.84
C TYR A 18 -8.84 -1.54 10.09
N LEU A 19 -7.62 -1.83 9.59
CA LEU A 19 -7.32 -3.08 8.90
C LEU A 19 -7.43 -4.31 9.81
N LYS A 20 -6.94 -4.22 11.05
CA LYS A 20 -7.04 -5.31 12.03
C LYS A 20 -8.51 -5.67 12.32
N ASN A 21 -9.34 -4.66 12.54
CA ASN A 21 -10.78 -4.83 12.78
C ASN A 21 -11.54 -5.37 11.54
N LYS A 22 -10.98 -5.20 10.33
CA LYS A 22 -11.51 -5.76 9.06
C LYS A 22 -11.09 -7.22 8.87
N LYS A 23 -9.84 -7.59 9.22
CA LYS A 23 -9.32 -8.98 9.21
C LYS A 23 -10.09 -9.90 10.16
N ASP A 24 -10.43 -9.42 11.36
CA ASP A 24 -11.21 -10.17 12.36
C ASP A 24 -12.65 -10.47 11.91
N LYS A 25 -13.15 -9.76 10.90
CA LYS A 25 -14.48 -9.99 10.28
C LYS A 25 -14.45 -10.93 9.07
N GLY A 26 -13.31 -11.57 8.77
CA GLY A 26 -13.19 -12.50 7.65
C GLY A 26 -13.28 -11.84 6.27
N LEU A 27 -13.13 -10.51 6.21
CA LEU A 27 -13.02 -9.78 4.96
C LEU A 27 -11.54 -9.67 4.64
N GLU A 28 -10.98 -10.71 3.99
CA GLU A 28 -9.76 -10.51 3.20
C GLU A 28 -9.99 -9.27 2.32
N PRO A 29 -9.02 -8.36 2.16
CA PRO A 29 -9.21 -7.25 1.23
C PRO A 29 -9.58 -7.88 -0.11
N SER A 30 -10.86 -7.77 -0.48
CA SER A 30 -11.39 -8.29 -1.73
C SER A 30 -10.89 -7.45 -2.90
N SER A 31 -9.70 -6.84 -2.78
CA SER A 31 -9.00 -6.32 -3.92
C SER A 31 -8.80 -7.52 -4.83
N GLY A 32 -9.37 -7.47 -6.03
CA GLY A 32 -9.08 -8.47 -7.06
C GLY A 32 -7.59 -8.54 -7.44
N ILE A 33 -6.75 -7.74 -6.77
CA ILE A 33 -5.31 -7.66 -6.87
C ILE A 33 -4.67 -8.69 -5.91
N THR A 34 -4.04 -9.70 -6.50
CA THR A 34 -3.29 -10.74 -5.80
C THR A 34 -1.84 -10.32 -5.51
N ASP A 35 -1.21 -10.92 -4.50
CA ASP A 35 0.21 -10.75 -4.18
C ASP A 35 1.10 -11.04 -5.41
N ALA A 36 0.72 -12.04 -6.21
CA ALA A 36 1.43 -12.43 -7.42
C ALA A 36 1.41 -11.31 -8.48
N GLN A 37 0.29 -10.60 -8.62
CA GLN A 37 0.18 -9.46 -9.52
C GLN A 37 1.04 -8.29 -9.04
N VAL A 38 1.01 -7.96 -7.74
CA VAL A 38 1.85 -6.91 -7.15
C VAL A 38 3.34 -7.22 -7.38
N LYS A 39 3.77 -8.44 -7.06
CA LYS A 39 5.17 -8.89 -7.24
C LYS A 39 5.61 -8.87 -8.71
N THR A 40 4.73 -9.32 -9.61
CA THR A 40 4.99 -9.29 -11.06
C THR A 40 5.15 -7.86 -11.56
N LEU A 41 4.25 -6.95 -11.16
CA LEU A 41 4.27 -5.57 -11.58
C LEU A 41 5.45 -4.79 -11.00
N LEU A 42 5.84 -5.05 -9.75
CA LEU A 42 7.08 -4.51 -9.17
C LEU A 42 8.29 -4.93 -9.99
N ARG A 43 8.41 -6.22 -10.35
CA ARG A 43 9.53 -6.71 -11.16
C ARG A 43 9.59 -6.03 -12.54
N ILE A 44 8.44 -5.83 -13.18
CA ILE A 44 8.35 -5.18 -14.50
C ILE A 44 8.66 -3.68 -14.41
N SER A 45 8.33 -3.04 -13.29
CA SER A 45 8.46 -1.59 -13.08
C SER A 45 9.77 -1.19 -12.41
N GLY A 46 10.81 -2.03 -12.48
CA GLY A 46 12.12 -1.73 -11.88
C GLY A 46 12.10 -1.66 -10.36
N ASN A 47 11.27 -2.48 -9.70
CA ASN A 47 11.02 -2.50 -8.26
C ASN A 47 10.39 -1.21 -7.69
N LYS A 48 9.84 -0.32 -8.53
CA LYS A 48 9.14 0.91 -8.10
C LYS A 48 7.70 0.88 -8.64
N LEU A 49 6.71 1.09 -7.78
CA LEU A 49 5.29 0.99 -8.17
C LEU A 49 4.44 2.04 -7.45
N THR A 50 3.52 2.69 -8.16
CA THR A 50 2.51 3.58 -7.57
C THR A 50 1.14 2.90 -7.54
N ALA A 51 0.24 3.36 -6.67
CA ALA A 51 -1.14 2.88 -6.62
C ALA A 51 -1.87 3.08 -7.96
N GLU A 52 -1.68 4.23 -8.61
CA GLU A 52 -2.24 4.51 -9.93
C GLU A 52 -1.75 3.52 -11.00
N THR A 53 -0.44 3.19 -10.98
CA THR A 53 0.14 2.25 -11.93
C THR A 53 -0.42 0.85 -11.71
N LEU A 54 -0.52 0.42 -10.45
CA LEU A 54 -1.11 -0.87 -10.10
C LEU A 54 -2.56 -0.95 -10.57
N ALA A 55 -3.40 0.02 -10.18
CA ALA A 55 -4.81 0.11 -10.55
C ALA A 55 -5.02 0.05 -12.07
N LYS A 56 -4.24 0.83 -12.83
CA LYS A 56 -4.30 0.84 -14.29
C LYS A 56 -3.94 -0.51 -14.91
N LYS A 57 -2.97 -1.21 -14.34
CA LYS A 57 -2.50 -2.52 -14.85
C LYS A 57 -3.42 -3.67 -14.45
N THR A 58 -4.08 -3.58 -13.30
CA THR A 58 -5.04 -4.59 -12.83
C THR A 58 -6.48 -4.29 -13.23
N ARG A 59 -6.74 -3.12 -13.84
CA ARG A 59 -8.09 -2.63 -14.18
C ARG A 59 -9.00 -2.57 -12.95
N THR A 60 -8.46 -2.08 -11.85
CA THR A 60 -9.15 -1.89 -10.58
C THR A 60 -9.16 -0.42 -10.19
N GLU A 61 -9.90 -0.08 -9.13
CA GLU A 61 -9.91 1.27 -8.59
C GLU A 61 -8.57 1.63 -7.92
N VAL A 62 -8.21 2.92 -7.97
CA VAL A 62 -6.97 3.41 -7.32
C VAL A 62 -7.00 3.19 -5.82
N ALA A 63 -8.16 3.37 -5.18
CA ALA A 63 -8.33 3.13 -3.75
C ALA A 63 -8.08 1.67 -3.36
N GLU A 64 -8.51 0.70 -4.19
CA GLU A 64 -8.25 -0.73 -3.94
C GLU A 64 -6.76 -1.08 -4.11
N ALA A 65 -6.12 -0.52 -5.13
CA ALA A 65 -4.69 -0.69 -5.35
C ALA A 65 -3.86 -0.08 -4.21
N GLU A 66 -4.26 1.08 -3.71
CA GLU A 66 -3.65 1.73 -2.57
C GLU A 66 -3.85 0.91 -1.29
N GLU A 67 -5.05 0.39 -1.04
CA GLU A 67 -5.33 -0.50 0.09
C GLU A 67 -4.42 -1.73 0.06
N LYS A 68 -4.28 -2.36 -1.12
CA LYS A 68 -3.41 -3.53 -1.31
C LYS A 68 -1.94 -3.22 -1.08
N LEU A 69 -1.41 -2.15 -1.66
CA LEU A 69 0.00 -1.76 -1.49
C LEU A 69 0.32 -1.37 -0.04
N LYS A 70 -0.60 -0.67 0.63
CA LYS A 70 -0.48 -0.39 2.07
C LYS A 70 -0.49 -1.66 2.89
N ALA A 71 -1.35 -2.64 2.58
CA ALA A 71 -1.36 -3.92 3.28
C ALA A 71 -0.01 -4.64 3.15
N GLU A 72 0.56 -4.73 1.95
CA GLU A 72 1.87 -5.36 1.72
C GLU A 72 3.02 -4.61 2.44
N TYR A 73 2.96 -3.28 2.48
CA TYR A 73 3.89 -2.46 3.28
C TYR A 73 3.79 -2.76 4.77
N MET A 74 2.58 -2.82 5.33
CA MET A 74 2.35 -3.12 6.75
C MET A 74 2.75 -4.55 7.12
N GLU A 75 2.71 -5.49 6.17
CA GLU A 75 3.26 -6.84 6.32
C GLU A 75 4.79 -6.89 6.20
N GLY A 76 5.44 -5.74 5.96
CA GLY A 76 6.89 -5.61 5.86
C GLY A 76 7.49 -6.15 4.57
N LYS A 77 6.66 -6.39 3.55
CA LYS A 77 7.08 -6.89 2.23
C LYS A 77 7.53 -5.77 1.29
N LEU A 78 7.04 -4.55 1.52
CA LEU A 78 7.37 -3.36 0.73
C LEU A 78 7.97 -2.27 1.62
N GLU A 79 8.67 -1.34 0.98
CA GLU A 79 9.11 -0.06 1.53
C GLU A 79 8.38 1.08 0.78
N ILE A 80 8.26 2.25 1.41
CA ILE A 80 7.62 3.42 0.79
C ILE A 80 8.58 4.59 0.74
N ASP A 81 8.47 5.37 -0.32
CA ASP A 81 9.12 6.68 -0.46
C ASP A 81 8.09 7.69 -1.01
N GLU A 82 8.27 8.96 -0.69
CA GLU A 82 7.42 10.04 -1.19
C GLU A 82 8.28 11.08 -1.89
N GLU A 83 8.09 11.21 -3.20
CA GLU A 83 8.79 12.19 -4.04
C GLU A 83 7.72 13.10 -4.68
N ASP A 84 7.85 14.42 -4.48
CA ASP A 84 6.93 15.43 -5.04
C ASP A 84 5.43 15.18 -4.76
N GLY A 85 5.11 14.62 -3.58
CA GLY A 85 3.74 14.28 -3.18
C GLY A 85 3.19 13.00 -3.81
N VAL A 86 4.03 12.24 -4.51
CA VAL A 86 3.68 10.94 -5.09
C VAL A 86 4.30 9.83 -4.22
N VAL A 87 3.45 8.91 -3.76
CA VAL A 87 3.87 7.76 -2.97
C VAL A 87 4.30 6.62 -3.89
N PHE A 88 5.54 6.16 -3.69
CA PHE A 88 6.14 5.03 -4.39
C PHE A 88 6.33 3.87 -3.43
N TYR A 89 6.04 2.67 -3.91
CA TYR A 89 6.25 1.42 -3.20
C TYR A 89 7.38 0.63 -3.84
N TYR A 90 8.29 0.13 -3.01
CA TYR A 90 9.46 -0.62 -3.40
C TYR A 90 9.44 -2.01 -2.82
N LYS A 91 10.01 -2.97 -3.54
CA LYS A 91 10.26 -4.29 -2.97
C LYS A 91 11.42 -4.17 -1.97
N LYS A 92 11.20 -4.66 -0.75
CA LYS A 92 12.25 -4.84 0.26
C LYS A 92 13.26 -5.93 -0.12
#